data_AF-A0A2M9Z7E2-F1
#
_entry.id   AF-A0A2M9Z7E2-F1
#
_cell.length_a   1.000
_cell.length_b   1.000
_cell.length_c   1.000
_cell.angle_alpha   90.00
_cell.angle_beta   90.00
_cell.angle_gamma   90.00
#
_symmetry.space_group_name_H-M   'P 1'
#
loop_
_entity.id
_entity.type
_entity.pdbx_description
1 polymer ?
#
loop_
_entity_poly.entity_id
_entity_poly.type
_entity_poly.pdbx_seq_one_letter_code
_entity_poly.pdbx_strand_id
1 'polypeptide(L)'
;MIKGYKAMPIIRLIPIRPIGAKETLAPESNGCFELYDQSYFDKKKKNFKFSPEKSAKVFGDFLRDQFENRISRLELYEIEKSDSGVHATLFHASWKNVEFEIGTSDLYVTPDNKLEGVRLCVFDFIPEKEPRGYCSQEEAVRLWSTYYRDRLKVDKEYANIYIKTRYQSLNPEDPLLLTPYWKIGSYSYDNANLLVSQIDCSVVEIKW
;
A
#
# COMPACT_ATOMS: atom_id res chain seq x y z
N MET A 1 30.00 -2.23 17.77
CA MET A 1 29.08 -3.27 17.24
C MET A 1 27.95 -2.56 16.51
N ILE A 2 28.00 -2.52 15.17
CA ILE A 2 26.88 -2.01 14.37
C ILE A 2 25.82 -3.11 14.41
N LYS A 3 24.60 -2.79 14.90
CA LYS A 3 23.45 -3.71 14.84
C LYS A 3 23.29 -4.12 13.38
N GLY A 4 23.56 -5.39 13.06
CA GLY A 4 23.41 -5.90 11.71
C GLY A 4 21.97 -5.73 11.27
N TYR A 5 21.76 -4.95 10.22
CA TYR A 5 20.47 -4.92 9.53
C TYR A 5 20.16 -6.35 9.06
N LYS A 6 18.99 -6.86 9.41
CA LYS A 6 18.48 -8.16 8.97
C LYS A 6 17.47 -7.96 7.86
N ALA A 7 17.28 -8.99 7.03
CA ALA A 7 16.19 -9.03 6.09
C ALA A 7 14.87 -8.86 6.86
N MET A 8 14.00 -8.00 6.33
CA MET A 8 12.64 -7.90 6.84
C MET A 8 11.91 -9.24 6.66
N PRO A 9 10.92 -9.59 7.51
CA PRO A 9 10.21 -10.87 7.38
C PRO A 9 9.38 -10.92 6.10
N ILE A 10 9.09 -12.12 5.60
CA ILE A 10 7.98 -12.32 4.67
C ILE A 10 6.68 -12.15 5.47
N ILE A 11 5.73 -11.39 4.93
CA ILE A 11 4.46 -11.10 5.61
C ILE A 11 3.31 -11.72 4.83
N ARG A 12 2.46 -12.47 5.52
CA ARG A 12 1.14 -12.81 5.00
C ARG A 12 0.12 -11.77 5.45
N LEU A 13 -0.66 -11.29 4.50
CA LEU A 13 -1.83 -10.47 4.73
C LEU A 13 -3.02 -11.37 5.01
N ILE A 14 -3.76 -11.07 6.08
CA ILE A 14 -5.05 -11.68 6.36
C ILE A 14 -6.13 -10.63 6.15
N PRO A 15 -6.97 -10.76 5.11
CA PRO A 15 -8.07 -9.84 4.88
C PRO A 15 -8.99 -9.76 6.09
N ILE A 16 -9.24 -8.55 6.56
CA ILE A 16 -10.23 -8.26 7.58
C ILE A 16 -11.55 -8.04 6.86
N ARG A 17 -12.53 -8.89 7.15
CA ARG A 17 -13.88 -8.76 6.59
C ARG A 17 -14.60 -7.57 7.24
N PRO A 18 -15.11 -6.60 6.46
CA PRO A 18 -16.02 -5.59 6.98
C PRO A 18 -17.38 -6.20 7.33
N ILE A 19 -18.06 -5.64 8.34
CA ILE A 19 -19.37 -6.14 8.81
C ILE A 19 -20.41 -6.20 7.68
N GLY A 20 -20.39 -5.24 6.76
CA GLY A 20 -21.33 -5.17 5.64
C GLY A 20 -21.04 -6.11 4.46
N ALA A 21 -19.89 -6.80 4.43
CA ALA A 21 -19.54 -7.66 3.29
C ALA A 21 -20.40 -8.94 3.31
N LYS A 22 -21.15 -9.16 2.24
CA LYS A 22 -21.94 -10.40 2.03
C LYS A 22 -21.09 -11.55 1.49
N GLU A 23 -20.09 -11.22 0.70
CA GLU A 23 -19.26 -12.19 0.01
C GLU A 23 -18.15 -12.75 0.91
N THR A 24 -17.78 -14.00 0.63
CA THR A 24 -16.58 -14.63 1.19
C THR A 24 -15.51 -14.53 0.12
N LEU A 25 -14.31 -14.05 0.47
CA LEU A 25 -13.23 -13.92 -0.50
C LEU A 25 -12.76 -15.30 -0.98
N ALA A 26 -12.57 -15.43 -2.28
CA ALA A 26 -11.87 -16.57 -2.84
C ALA A 26 -10.38 -16.53 -2.44
N PRO A 27 -9.69 -17.69 -2.33
CA PRO A 27 -8.26 -17.76 -1.99
C PRO A 27 -7.35 -16.92 -2.90
N GLU A 28 -7.68 -16.83 -4.19
CA GLU A 28 -6.99 -16.05 -5.23
C GLU A 28 -7.33 -14.56 -5.22
N SER A 29 -8.21 -14.12 -4.32
CA SER A 29 -8.56 -12.70 -4.20
C SER A 29 -7.35 -11.89 -3.75
N ASN A 30 -7.26 -10.66 -4.26
CA ASN A 30 -6.36 -9.63 -3.71
C ASN A 30 -6.75 -9.17 -2.30
N GLY A 31 -7.78 -9.79 -1.69
CA GLY A 31 -8.20 -9.58 -0.32
C GLY A 31 -9.04 -8.34 -0.08
N CYS A 32 -9.53 -7.73 -1.16
CA CYS A 32 -10.42 -6.58 -1.11
C CYS A 32 -11.89 -7.00 -1.12
N PHE A 33 -12.71 -6.32 -0.33
CA PHE A 33 -14.14 -6.52 -0.29
C PHE A 33 -14.86 -5.39 -1.01
N GLU A 34 -15.80 -5.73 -1.89
CA GLU A 34 -16.75 -4.76 -2.42
C GLU A 34 -17.95 -4.67 -1.47
N LEU A 35 -18.30 -3.45 -1.06
CA LEU A 35 -19.47 -3.18 -0.25
C LEU A 35 -20.58 -2.57 -1.10
N TYR A 36 -21.64 -3.35 -1.26
CA TYR A 36 -22.90 -2.88 -1.84
C TYR A 36 -23.92 -2.63 -0.74
N ASP A 37 -23.68 -1.64 0.13
CA ASP A 37 -24.65 -1.25 1.15
C ASP A 37 -24.91 0.26 1.19
N GLN A 38 -25.83 0.70 0.32
CA GLN A 38 -26.35 2.07 0.30
C GLN A 38 -27.07 2.45 1.61
N SER A 39 -27.55 1.46 2.40
CA SER A 39 -28.46 1.71 3.53
C SER A 39 -27.78 2.39 4.73
N TYR A 40 -26.46 2.20 4.90
CA TYR A 40 -25.69 2.84 5.97
C TYR A 40 -25.68 4.38 5.81
N PHE A 41 -25.46 4.85 4.58
CA PHE A 41 -25.47 6.30 4.29
C PHE A 41 -26.89 6.85 4.20
N ASP A 42 -27.88 6.08 3.75
CA ASP A 42 -29.28 6.50 3.72
C ASP A 42 -29.82 6.87 5.12
N LYS A 43 -29.37 6.19 6.18
CA LYS A 43 -29.72 6.53 7.56
C LYS A 43 -29.07 7.83 8.06
N LYS A 44 -27.86 8.16 7.58
CA LYS A 44 -27.14 9.40 7.94
C LYS A 44 -27.38 10.57 6.96
N LYS A 45 -28.08 10.33 5.85
CA LYS A 45 -28.42 11.30 4.78
C LYS A 45 -29.32 12.47 5.19
N LYS A 46 -29.91 12.47 6.38
CA LYS A 46 -30.95 13.48 6.68
C LYS A 46 -30.47 14.94 6.70
N ASN A 47 -29.17 15.27 6.62
CA ASN A 47 -28.69 16.67 6.47
C ASN A 47 -27.23 16.83 5.98
N PHE A 48 -26.61 15.82 5.34
CA PHE A 48 -25.16 15.88 5.06
C PHE A 48 -24.83 16.40 3.65
N LYS A 49 -24.16 17.56 3.57
CA LYS A 49 -23.47 18.03 2.36
C LYS A 49 -22.00 17.64 2.47
N PHE A 50 -21.50 16.81 1.53
CA PHE A 50 -20.09 16.42 1.51
C PHE A 50 -19.19 17.64 1.18
N SER A 51 -18.33 18.02 2.11
CA SER A 51 -17.16 18.90 1.91
C SER A 51 -15.90 18.11 2.26
N PRO A 52 -14.72 18.36 1.67
CA PRO A 52 -13.53 17.51 1.87
C PRO A 52 -13.20 17.19 3.34
N GLU A 53 -13.25 18.19 4.22
CA GLU A 53 -12.95 18.03 5.65
C GLU A 53 -14.03 17.22 6.38
N LYS A 54 -15.29 17.38 5.96
CA LYS A 54 -16.42 16.62 6.49
C LYS A 54 -16.45 15.19 5.92
N SER A 55 -16.01 15.01 4.68
CA SER A 55 -15.87 13.73 4.00
C SER A 55 -14.85 12.85 4.71
N ALA A 56 -13.67 13.39 5.06
CA ALA A 56 -12.66 12.67 5.83
C ALA A 56 -13.20 12.09 7.14
N LYS A 57 -13.92 12.91 7.91
CA LYS A 57 -14.53 12.47 9.16
C LYS A 57 -15.59 11.40 8.94
N VAL A 58 -16.46 11.58 7.95
CA VAL A 58 -17.52 10.62 7.65
C VAL A 58 -16.97 9.31 7.10
N PHE A 59 -15.91 9.33 6.31
CA PHE A 59 -15.21 8.13 5.87
C PHE A 59 -14.53 7.44 7.03
N GLY A 60 -13.83 8.18 7.90
CA GLY A 60 -13.26 7.63 9.13
C GLY A 60 -14.31 6.97 10.03
N ASP A 61 -15.47 7.60 10.21
CA ASP A 61 -16.58 7.04 10.98
C ASP A 61 -17.24 5.85 10.26
N PHE A 62 -17.41 5.88 8.93
CA PHE A 62 -17.88 4.73 8.14
C PHE A 62 -16.95 3.53 8.28
N LEU A 63 -15.65 3.73 8.11
CA LEU A 63 -14.66 2.68 8.27
C LEU A 63 -14.75 2.13 9.70
N ARG A 64 -14.74 3.00 10.72
CA ARG A 64 -14.88 2.57 12.13
C ARG A 64 -16.16 1.76 12.36
N ASP A 65 -17.27 2.11 11.73
CA ASP A 65 -18.51 1.33 11.84
C ASP A 65 -18.41 -0.01 11.08
N GLN A 66 -17.64 -0.12 10.00
CA GLN A 66 -17.43 -1.37 9.25
C GLN A 66 -16.46 -2.34 9.91
N PHE A 67 -15.49 -1.87 10.71
CA PHE A 67 -14.44 -2.71 11.30
C PHE A 67 -14.29 -2.55 12.83
N GLU A 68 -15.16 -1.77 13.47
CA GLU A 68 -15.16 -1.48 14.90
C GLU A 68 -13.78 -1.01 15.42
N ASN A 69 -13.34 -1.58 16.55
CA ASN A 69 -12.06 -1.27 17.19
C ASN A 69 -10.85 -1.89 16.48
N ARG A 70 -11.05 -2.69 15.42
CA ARG A 70 -9.95 -3.30 14.65
C ARG A 70 -9.21 -2.27 13.78
N ILE A 71 -9.74 -1.05 13.70
CA ILE A 71 -9.34 0.00 12.76
C ILE A 71 -8.27 0.98 13.22
N SER A 72 -7.80 0.90 14.47
CA SER A 72 -6.79 1.81 15.02
C SER A 72 -5.47 1.91 14.22
N ARG A 73 -5.33 1.14 13.14
CA ARG A 73 -4.17 1.02 12.25
C ARG A 73 -4.41 1.51 10.80
N LEU A 74 -5.57 2.10 10.48
CA LEU A 74 -5.80 2.73 9.17
C LEU A 74 -5.57 4.24 9.27
N GLU A 75 -4.71 4.78 8.41
CA GLU A 75 -4.51 6.21 8.26
C GLU A 75 -5.15 6.66 6.95
N LEU A 76 -6.01 7.67 7.04
CA LEU A 76 -6.61 8.30 5.86
C LEU A 76 -5.51 9.11 5.15
N TYR A 77 -5.16 8.69 3.92
CA TYR A 77 -4.03 9.26 3.20
C TYR A 77 -4.46 10.41 2.29
N GLU A 78 -5.46 10.19 1.44
CA GLU A 78 -5.81 11.16 0.40
C GLU A 78 -7.31 11.19 0.11
N ILE A 79 -7.83 12.40 -0.05
CA ILE A 79 -9.19 12.64 -0.52
C ILE A 79 -9.08 13.57 -1.73
N GLU A 80 -9.44 13.04 -2.89
CA GLU A 80 -9.52 13.79 -4.13
C GLU A 80 -10.96 14.20 -4.39
N LYS A 81 -11.14 15.44 -4.87
CA LYS A 81 -12.44 15.93 -5.34
C LYS A 81 -12.38 16.13 -6.85
N SER A 82 -13.38 15.62 -7.54
CA SER A 82 -13.64 15.86 -8.95
C SER A 82 -15.06 16.41 -9.15
N ASP A 83 -15.37 16.83 -10.38
CA ASP A 83 -16.75 17.19 -10.76
C ASP A 83 -17.69 15.97 -10.72
N SER A 84 -17.13 14.75 -10.81
CA SER A 84 -17.87 13.51 -10.67
C SER A 84 -18.11 13.12 -9.20
N GLY A 85 -17.44 13.69 -8.21
CA GLY A 85 -17.69 13.35 -6.81
C GLY A 85 -16.49 13.54 -5.88
N VAL A 86 -16.53 12.83 -4.76
CA VAL A 86 -15.43 12.73 -3.81
C VAL A 86 -14.89 11.30 -3.85
N HIS A 87 -13.61 11.17 -4.14
CA HIS A 87 -12.88 9.91 -4.13
C HIS A 87 -11.94 9.89 -2.92
N ALA A 88 -12.12 8.93 -2.01
CA ALA A 88 -11.23 8.75 -0.88
C ALA A 88 -10.35 7.52 -1.11
N THR A 89 -9.05 7.72 -1.05
CA THR A 89 -8.03 6.69 -1.14
C THR A 89 -7.46 6.46 0.25
N LEU A 90 -7.64 5.24 0.77
CA LEU A 90 -7.17 4.85 2.10
C LEU A 90 -6.02 3.88 1.94
N PHE A 91 -4.93 4.14 2.67
CA PHE A 91 -3.83 3.19 2.79
C PHE A 91 -3.78 2.65 4.22
N HIS A 92 -3.25 1.44 4.36
CA HIS A 92 -2.82 0.97 5.66
C HIS A 92 -1.78 1.91 6.23
N ALA A 93 -1.91 2.30 7.51
CA ALA A 93 -0.89 3.09 8.20
C ALA A 93 0.42 2.32 8.15
N SER A 94 1.30 2.71 7.24
CA SER A 94 2.53 1.98 6.99
C SER A 94 3.52 2.30 8.10
N TRP A 95 4.32 1.29 8.43
CA TRP A 95 5.55 1.52 9.17
C TRP A 95 6.35 2.62 8.47
N LYS A 96 6.76 3.65 9.21
CA LYS A 96 7.52 4.79 8.66
C LYS A 96 8.65 4.28 7.76
N ASN A 97 8.67 4.71 6.50
CA ASN A 97 9.62 4.31 5.43
C ASN A 97 9.40 2.92 4.79
N VAL A 98 8.20 2.35 4.89
CA VAL A 98 7.80 1.12 4.19
C VAL A 98 6.65 1.40 3.23
N GLU A 99 6.82 0.99 1.97
CA GLU A 99 5.79 1.04 0.93
C GLU A 99 5.16 -0.35 0.82
N PHE A 100 3.83 -0.42 0.71
CA PHE A 100 3.10 -1.66 0.43
C PHE A 100 2.42 -1.51 -0.93
N GLU A 101 2.79 -2.35 -1.89
CA GLU A 101 2.02 -2.51 -3.13
C GLU A 101 0.95 -3.58 -2.89
N ILE A 102 -0.12 -3.14 -2.25
CA ILE A 102 -1.29 -3.95 -1.93
C ILE A 102 -2.54 -3.22 -2.43
N GLY A 103 -3.66 -3.93 -2.52
CA GLY A 103 -4.92 -3.36 -2.98
C GLY A 103 -5.24 -2.02 -2.30
N THR A 104 -5.63 -1.05 -3.10
CA THR A 104 -6.04 0.27 -2.63
C THR A 104 -7.48 0.18 -2.12
N SER A 105 -7.72 0.71 -0.92
CA SER A 105 -9.09 0.92 -0.47
C SER A 105 -9.61 2.21 -1.06
N ASP A 106 -10.70 2.13 -1.82
CA ASP A 106 -11.33 3.25 -2.48
C ASP A 106 -12.80 3.36 -2.09
N LEU A 107 -13.25 4.60 -2.02
CA LEU A 107 -14.62 4.93 -1.71
C LEU A 107 -15.02 6.16 -2.52
N TYR A 108 -16.11 6.01 -3.28
CA TYR A 108 -16.60 7.07 -4.13
C TYR A 108 -17.99 7.58 -3.69
N VAL A 109 -18.12 8.89 -3.63
CA VAL A 109 -19.39 9.58 -3.33
C VAL A 109 -19.74 10.50 -4.48
N THR A 110 -20.88 10.27 -5.11
CA THR A 110 -21.38 11.09 -6.22
C THR A 110 -21.81 12.49 -5.77
N PRO A 111 -22.03 13.45 -6.69
CA PRO A 111 -22.45 14.81 -6.35
C PRO A 111 -23.84 14.84 -5.69
N ASP A 112 -24.67 13.83 -5.96
CA ASP A 112 -25.98 13.61 -5.33
C ASP A 112 -25.89 12.98 -3.92
N ASN A 113 -24.67 12.89 -3.37
CA ASN A 113 -24.37 12.27 -2.08
C ASN A 113 -24.77 10.77 -2.02
N LYS A 114 -24.59 10.04 -3.13
CA LYS A 114 -24.74 8.58 -3.15
C LYS A 114 -23.36 7.94 -3.04
N LEU A 115 -23.26 6.95 -2.17
CA LEU A 115 -22.09 6.10 -2.09
C LEU A 115 -22.14 5.07 -3.22
N GLU A 116 -21.12 5.03 -4.04
CA GLU A 116 -20.94 4.11 -5.15
C GLU A 116 -19.50 3.62 -5.14
N GLY A 117 -19.24 2.38 -5.59
CA GLY A 117 -17.87 1.87 -5.68
C GLY A 117 -17.13 1.92 -4.34
N VAL A 118 -17.55 1.09 -3.37
CA VAL A 118 -16.81 0.92 -2.13
C VAL A 118 -15.98 -0.35 -2.23
N ARG A 119 -14.67 -0.20 -2.28
CA ARG A 119 -13.73 -1.31 -2.22
C ARG A 119 -12.82 -1.13 -1.03
N LEU A 120 -12.85 -2.09 -0.11
CA LEU A 120 -12.07 -2.06 1.12
C LEU A 120 -11.07 -3.20 1.14
N CYS A 121 -9.80 -2.84 1.04
CA CYS A 121 -8.65 -3.72 1.17
C CYS A 121 -8.02 -3.48 2.54
N VAL A 122 -8.54 -4.17 3.56
CA VAL A 122 -8.06 -4.03 4.95
C VAL A 122 -7.46 -5.35 5.42
N PHE A 123 -6.24 -5.33 5.96
CA PHE A 123 -5.45 -6.50 6.33
C PHE A 123 -4.88 -6.46 7.75
N ASP A 124 -4.80 -7.64 8.38
CA ASP A 124 -3.86 -7.94 9.46
C ASP A 124 -2.55 -8.45 8.86
N PHE A 125 -1.40 -8.06 9.45
CA PHE A 125 -0.06 -8.42 8.98
C PHE A 125 0.51 -9.52 9.88
N ILE A 126 0.74 -10.71 9.34
CA ILE A 126 1.33 -11.85 10.05
C ILE A 126 2.73 -12.15 9.49
N PRO A 127 3.81 -11.98 10.27
CA PRO A 127 5.13 -12.44 9.86
C PRO A 127 5.13 -13.97 9.77
N GLU A 128 5.42 -14.54 8.59
CA GLU A 128 5.45 -16.00 8.44
C GLU A 128 6.83 -16.58 8.70
N LYS A 129 7.88 -15.92 8.19
CA LYS A 129 9.23 -16.49 8.19
C LYS A 129 10.30 -15.40 8.12
N GLU A 130 11.34 -15.56 8.94
CA GLU A 130 12.60 -14.85 8.73
C GLU A 130 13.28 -15.41 7.47
N PRO A 131 13.63 -14.57 6.49
CA PRO A 131 14.36 -15.02 5.32
C PRO A 131 15.68 -15.68 5.72
N ARG A 132 16.06 -16.76 5.02
CA ARG A 132 17.36 -17.40 5.22
C ARG A 132 18.52 -16.63 4.59
N GLY A 133 18.21 -15.74 3.64
CA GLY A 133 19.17 -14.87 2.96
C GLY A 133 18.95 -13.41 3.32
N TYR A 134 19.95 -12.58 3.05
CA TYR A 134 19.88 -11.14 3.23
C TYR A 134 20.71 -10.43 2.16
N CYS A 135 20.04 -9.64 1.34
CA CYS A 135 20.66 -8.64 0.49
C CYS A 135 20.80 -7.35 1.28
N SER A 136 22.02 -6.87 1.44
CA SER A 136 22.27 -5.60 2.14
C SER A 136 21.84 -4.40 1.30
N GLN A 137 21.64 -3.27 1.96
CA GLN A 137 21.37 -2.00 1.29
C GLN A 137 22.54 -1.60 0.39
N GLU A 138 23.77 -1.81 0.86
CA GLU A 138 25.00 -1.55 0.11
C GLU A 138 25.07 -2.35 -1.18
N GLU A 139 24.70 -3.63 -1.12
CA GLU A 139 24.68 -4.51 -2.30
C GLU A 139 23.60 -4.07 -3.29
N ALA A 140 22.41 -3.71 -2.81
CA ALA A 140 21.35 -3.24 -3.68
C ALA A 140 21.70 -1.88 -4.34
N VAL A 141 22.40 -0.97 -3.63
CA VAL A 141 22.94 0.28 -4.22
C VAL A 141 24.01 0.00 -5.27
N ARG A 142 24.86 -1.02 -5.05
CA ARG A 142 25.85 -1.49 -6.04
C ARG A 142 25.17 -2.00 -7.31
N LEU A 143 24.06 -2.74 -7.17
CA LEU A 143 23.26 -3.19 -8.31
C LEU A 143 22.65 -2.00 -9.06
N TRP A 144 22.00 -1.06 -8.38
CA TRP A 144 21.47 0.16 -9.01
C TRP A 144 22.56 0.89 -9.79
N SER A 145 23.73 1.08 -9.18
CA SER A 145 24.87 1.70 -9.86
C SER A 145 25.27 0.92 -11.11
N THR A 146 25.30 -0.41 -11.06
CA THR A 146 25.63 -1.24 -12.26
C THR A 146 24.63 -1.03 -13.40
N TYR A 147 23.33 -0.93 -13.11
CA TYR A 147 22.30 -0.75 -14.14
C TYR A 147 22.26 0.67 -14.74
N TYR A 148 22.63 1.69 -13.95
CA TYR A 148 22.45 3.09 -14.33
C TYR A 148 23.75 3.88 -14.57
N ARG A 149 24.92 3.42 -14.10
CA ARG A 149 26.20 4.19 -14.14
C ARG A 149 26.57 4.67 -15.55
N ASP A 150 26.60 3.77 -16.52
CA ASP A 150 27.00 4.12 -17.90
C ASP A 150 25.95 4.97 -18.61
N ARG A 151 24.68 4.77 -18.26
CA ARG A 151 23.52 5.39 -18.92
C ARG A 151 23.24 6.80 -18.42
N LEU A 152 23.41 7.03 -17.13
CA LEU A 152 23.19 8.33 -16.48
C LEU A 152 24.47 9.18 -16.38
N LYS A 153 25.63 8.65 -16.81
CA LYS A 153 26.95 9.33 -16.73
C LYS A 153 27.25 9.84 -15.30
N VAL A 154 26.90 9.04 -14.30
CA VAL A 154 26.90 9.44 -12.88
C VAL A 154 28.30 9.25 -12.31
N ASP A 155 29.21 10.15 -12.62
CA ASP A 155 30.56 10.09 -12.04
C ASP A 155 30.61 10.56 -10.58
N LYS A 156 29.55 11.23 -10.06
CA LYS A 156 29.60 11.91 -8.74
C LYS A 156 28.36 11.90 -7.82
N GLU A 157 27.22 11.33 -8.18
CA GLU A 157 25.98 11.46 -7.36
C GLU A 157 25.53 10.20 -6.61
N TYR A 158 26.43 9.52 -5.88
CA TYR A 158 25.96 8.61 -4.80
C TYR A 158 25.20 9.36 -3.70
N ALA A 159 25.33 10.69 -3.62
CA ALA A 159 24.76 11.53 -2.57
C ALA A 159 23.24 11.72 -2.66
N ASN A 160 22.60 11.44 -3.80
CA ASN A 160 21.17 11.70 -4.00
C ASN A 160 20.33 10.44 -4.28
N ILE A 161 20.84 9.27 -3.87
CA ILE A 161 20.12 8.00 -3.96
C ILE A 161 19.21 7.87 -2.73
N TYR A 162 17.97 7.44 -2.96
CA TYR A 162 17.08 7.02 -1.89
C TYR A 162 16.96 5.50 -1.86
N ILE A 163 16.75 4.96 -0.67
CA ILE A 163 16.42 3.56 -0.45
C ILE A 163 15.22 3.46 0.48
N LYS A 164 14.22 2.70 0.07
CA LYS A 164 13.03 2.39 0.87
C LYS A 164 12.79 0.89 0.88
N THR A 165 12.12 0.40 1.93
CA THR A 165 11.58 -0.96 1.89
C THR A 165 10.25 -0.94 1.15
N ARG A 166 10.07 -1.85 0.20
CA ARG A 166 8.77 -2.09 -0.44
C ARG A 166 8.36 -3.54 -0.23
N TYR A 167 7.14 -3.75 0.22
CA TYR A 167 6.50 -5.07 0.25
C TYR A 167 5.57 -5.21 -0.95
N GLN A 168 5.71 -6.31 -1.68
CA GLN A 168 4.80 -6.67 -2.77
C GLN A 168 4.77 -8.18 -2.95
N SER A 169 3.67 -8.70 -3.51
CA SER A 169 3.66 -10.07 -4.02
C SER A 169 4.08 -10.04 -5.49
N LEU A 170 5.05 -10.90 -5.84
CA LEU A 170 5.36 -11.21 -7.24
C LEU A 170 4.72 -12.53 -7.68
N ASN A 171 4.04 -13.23 -6.77
CA ASN A 171 3.33 -14.46 -7.10
C ASN A 171 1.84 -14.12 -7.34
N PRO A 172 1.37 -14.15 -8.60
CA PRO A 172 -0.04 -13.89 -8.89
C PRO A 172 -0.99 -14.93 -8.26
N GLU A 173 -0.50 -16.13 -7.92
CA GLU A 173 -1.29 -17.17 -7.27
C GLU A 173 -1.43 -16.97 -5.74
N ASP A 174 -0.55 -16.17 -5.13
CA ASP A 174 -0.62 -15.81 -3.71
C ASP A 174 -0.38 -14.30 -3.53
N PRO A 175 -1.35 -13.45 -3.93
CA PRO A 175 -1.22 -12.00 -3.89
C PRO A 175 -1.14 -11.44 -2.46
N LEU A 176 -1.47 -12.25 -1.46
CA LEU A 176 -1.48 -11.89 -0.05
C LEU A 176 -0.18 -12.26 0.69
N LEU A 177 0.75 -12.96 0.03
CA LEU A 177 2.08 -13.22 0.56
C LEU A 177 3.07 -12.19 0.03
N LEU A 178 3.48 -11.25 0.90
CA LEU A 178 4.36 -10.16 0.54
C LEU A 178 5.80 -10.46 0.92
N THR A 179 6.67 -10.27 -0.07
CA THR A 179 8.12 -10.33 0.11
C THR A 179 8.67 -8.91 0.23
N PRO A 180 9.69 -8.68 1.07
CA PRO A 180 10.35 -7.38 1.15
C PRO A 180 11.41 -7.19 0.07
N TYR A 181 11.45 -5.98 -0.48
CA TYR A 181 12.39 -5.52 -1.49
C TYR A 181 13.03 -4.19 -1.08
N TRP A 182 14.23 -3.92 -1.58
CA TRP A 182 14.83 -2.60 -1.64
C TRP A 182 14.33 -1.89 -2.90
N LYS A 183 13.57 -0.81 -2.72
CA LYS A 183 13.29 0.14 -3.79
C LYS A 183 14.37 1.21 -3.75
N ILE A 184 15.16 1.29 -4.81
CA ILE A 184 16.32 2.18 -4.90
C ILE A 184 16.14 3.06 -6.11
N GLY A 185 16.28 4.36 -5.92
CA GLY A 185 16.18 5.34 -6.98
C GLY A 185 17.04 6.55 -6.71
N SER A 186 17.05 7.50 -7.65
CA SER A 186 17.72 8.78 -7.48
C SER A 186 16.68 9.89 -7.38
N TYR A 187 16.80 10.78 -6.40
CA TYR A 187 15.99 12.00 -6.35
C TYR A 187 16.31 12.96 -7.50
N SER A 188 17.44 12.78 -8.19
CA SER A 188 17.77 13.54 -9.41
C SER A 188 17.08 12.96 -10.65
N TYR A 189 16.58 11.72 -10.59
CA TYR A 189 16.02 10.97 -11.71
C TYR A 189 14.85 10.10 -11.24
N ASP A 190 13.67 10.70 -11.07
CA ASP A 190 12.50 10.09 -10.42
C ASP A 190 12.04 8.75 -11.04
N ASN A 191 12.33 8.52 -12.33
CA ASN A 191 11.95 7.29 -13.03
C ASN A 191 13.01 6.18 -12.96
N ALA A 192 14.25 6.49 -12.58
CA ALA A 192 15.37 5.55 -12.54
C ALA A 192 15.34 4.70 -11.27
N ASN A 193 14.35 3.81 -11.18
CA ASN A 193 14.11 2.98 -10.00
C ASN A 193 14.43 1.50 -10.27
N LEU A 194 15.10 0.89 -9.30
CA LEU A 194 15.39 -0.53 -9.24
C LEU A 194 14.64 -1.14 -8.06
N LEU A 195 14.05 -2.31 -8.26
CA LEU A 195 13.51 -3.12 -7.17
C LEU A 195 14.34 -4.38 -7.01
N VAL A 196 14.92 -4.57 -5.82
CA VAL A 196 15.86 -5.65 -5.50
C VAL A 196 15.34 -6.48 -4.34
N SER A 197 15.30 -7.80 -4.47
CA SER A 197 14.92 -8.71 -3.39
C SER A 197 15.83 -8.56 -2.17
N GLN A 198 15.25 -8.37 -0.98
CA GLN A 198 16.03 -8.37 0.28
C GLN A 198 16.55 -9.76 0.65
N ILE A 199 16.14 -10.82 -0.05
CA ILE A 199 16.46 -12.21 0.32
C ILE A 199 17.69 -12.70 -0.45
N ASP A 200 17.76 -12.44 -1.76
CA ASP A 200 18.74 -13.06 -2.67
C ASP A 200 19.40 -12.07 -3.65
N CYS A 201 19.15 -10.77 -3.50
CA CYS A 201 19.66 -9.71 -4.39
C CYS A 201 19.20 -9.81 -5.85
N SER A 202 18.16 -10.58 -6.16
CA SER A 202 17.57 -10.59 -7.50
C SER A 202 16.95 -9.22 -7.83
N VAL A 203 17.22 -8.73 -9.05
CA VAL A 203 16.55 -7.55 -9.60
C VAL A 203 15.25 -7.98 -10.24
N VAL A 204 14.14 -7.46 -9.74
CA VAL A 204 12.79 -7.86 -10.16
C VAL A 204 12.06 -6.79 -10.96
N GLU A 205 12.51 -5.53 -10.87
CA GLU A 205 11.96 -4.41 -11.64
C GLU A 205 13.06 -3.41 -12.00
N ILE A 206 12.99 -2.88 -13.22
CA ILE A 206 13.83 -1.79 -13.72
C ILE A 206 12.91 -0.76 -14.39
N LYS A 207 12.87 0.47 -13.89
CA LYS A 207 12.10 1.59 -14.46
C LYS A 207 13.00 2.68 -15.03
N TRP A 208 12.49 3.40 -16.03
CA TRP A 208 13.17 4.47 -16.77
C TRP A 208 12.21 5.58 -17.15
#